data_AF-A0A940X6X2-F1
#
_entry.id   AF-A0A940X6X2-F1
#
_cell.length_a   1.000
_cell.length_b   1.000
_cell.length_c   1.000
_cell.angle_alpha   90.00
_cell.angle_beta   90.00
_cell.angle_gamma   90.00
#
_symmetry.space_group_name_H-M   'P 1'
#
loop_
_entity.id
_entity.type
_entity.pdbx_description
1 polymer ?
#
loop_
_entity_poly.entity_id
_entity_poly.type
_entity_poly.pdbx_seq_one_letter_code
_entity_poly.pdbx_strand_id
1 'polypeptide(L)'
;MNKGGPIIIIEDDLDDQEFLAEVFKGLQYPNEVIFFGDGEQALEYLTATIIEPFIIFSDINMPRLNGIELRTKVHENEDLRMKSIPYLFFSTVAEQQHVIDAYSKSVQGFFVKPSDFNEMKEMIKNIVEYWQNCVSPNYVK
;
A
#
# COMPACT_ATOMS: atom_id res chain seq x y z
N MET A 1 12.86 5.13 -3.53
CA MET A 1 11.80 5.13 -2.54
C MET A 1 12.16 6.18 -1.52
N ASN A 2 11.28 7.15 -1.42
CA ASN A 2 11.37 8.24 -0.49
C ASN A 2 11.03 7.72 0.92
N LYS A 3 12.03 7.50 1.78
CA LYS A 3 11.80 6.99 3.15
C LYS A 3 10.97 7.93 4.03
N GLY A 4 10.93 9.22 3.69
CA GLY A 4 10.08 10.22 4.33
C GLY A 4 8.78 10.52 3.58
N GLY A 5 8.50 9.80 2.49
CA GLY A 5 7.30 9.98 1.69
C GLY A 5 6.03 9.49 2.40
N PRO A 6 4.84 9.85 1.91
CA PRO A 6 3.59 9.41 2.52
C PRO A 6 3.42 7.89 2.44
N ILE A 7 2.77 7.32 3.45
CA ILE A 7 2.25 5.95 3.46
C ILE A 7 0.84 6.02 2.91
N ILE A 8 0.57 5.28 1.84
CA ILE A 8 -0.74 5.29 1.18
C ILE A 8 -1.49 4.03 1.57
N ILE A 9 -2.71 4.20 2.07
CA ILE A 9 -3.65 3.13 2.37
C ILE A 9 -4.85 3.27 1.44
N ILE A 10 -5.16 2.23 0.68
CA ILE A 10 -6.29 2.19 -0.24
C ILE A 10 -7.24 1.11 0.27
N GLU A 11 -8.36 1.56 0.83
CA GLU A 11 -9.28 0.78 1.65
C GLU A 11 -10.67 1.41 1.56
N ASP A 12 -11.69 0.73 1.05
CA ASP A 12 -13.03 1.32 0.92
C ASP A 12 -13.88 1.19 2.19
N ASP A 13 -13.53 0.27 3.08
CA ASP A 13 -14.22 0.09 4.36
C ASP A 13 -13.77 1.13 5.40
N LEU A 14 -14.72 1.94 5.87
CA LEU A 14 -14.43 3.02 6.83
C LEU A 14 -14.00 2.50 8.21
N ASP A 15 -14.51 1.36 8.65
CA ASP A 15 -14.14 0.78 9.95
C ASP A 15 -12.68 0.28 9.89
N ASP A 16 -12.28 -0.34 8.78
CA ASP A 16 -10.88 -0.73 8.54
C ASP A 16 -9.95 0.49 8.42
N GLN A 17 -10.39 1.57 7.77
CA GLN A 17 -9.61 2.83 7.73
C GLN A 17 -9.38 3.40 9.13
N GLU A 18 -10.43 3.48 9.95
CA GLU A 18 -10.34 3.99 11.32
C GLU A 18 -9.41 3.11 12.17
N PHE A 19 -9.54 1.79 12.08
CA PHE A 19 -8.68 0.85 12.78
C PHE A 19 -7.22 0.99 12.39
N LEU A 20 -6.92 1.09 11.09
CA LEU A 20 -5.57 1.31 10.58
C LEU A 20 -5.01 2.66 11.03
N ALA A 21 -5.82 3.71 11.04
CA ALA A 21 -5.40 5.03 11.51
C ALA A 21 -4.99 4.99 13.00
N GLU A 22 -5.72 4.26 13.85
CA GLU A 22 -5.34 4.06 15.25
C GLU A 22 -4.03 3.27 15.38
N VAL A 23 -3.84 2.23 14.56
CA VAL A 23 -2.59 1.45 14.55
C VAL A 23 -1.40 2.30 14.15
N PHE A 24 -1.49 3.07 13.07
CA PHE A 24 -0.42 3.97 12.62
C PHE A 24 -0.13 5.07 13.64
N LYS A 25 -1.15 5.63 14.28
CA LYS A 25 -0.99 6.57 15.40
C LYS A 25 -0.22 5.94 16.57
N GLY A 26 -0.47 4.67 16.86
CA GLY A 26 0.25 3.91 17.88
C GLY A 26 1.70 3.56 17.52
N LEU A 27 2.06 3.57 16.22
CA LEU A 27 3.42 3.33 15.72
C LEU A 27 4.27 4.60 15.67
N GLN A 28 3.65 5.78 15.64
CA GLN A 28 4.31 7.09 15.68
C GLN A 28 5.34 7.29 14.55
N TYR A 29 5.07 6.74 13.37
CA TYR A 29 5.89 7.05 12.20
C TYR A 29 5.75 8.53 11.80
N PRO A 30 6.84 9.19 11.39
CA PRO A 30 6.81 10.60 11.00
C PRO A 30 6.18 10.81 9.61
N ASN A 31 6.00 9.74 8.84
CA ASN A 31 5.38 9.77 7.52
C ASN A 31 3.91 10.16 7.63
N GLU A 32 3.44 11.02 6.72
CA GLU A 32 2.01 11.27 6.55
C GLU A 32 1.32 9.97 6.10
N VAL A 33 0.19 9.65 6.70
CA VAL A 33 -0.64 8.50 6.31
C VAL A 33 -1.86 9.05 5.56
N ILE A 34 -2.03 8.64 4.30
CA ILE A 34 -3.09 9.12 3.42
C ILE A 34 -3.99 7.95 3.05
N PHE A 35 -5.28 8.10 3.30
CA PHE A 35 -6.30 7.10 3.01
C PHE A 35 -7.07 7.45 1.73
N PHE A 36 -7.34 6.43 0.93
CA PHE A 36 -8.23 6.50 -0.24
C PHE A 36 -9.28 5.41 -0.15
N GLY A 37 -10.55 5.79 -0.21
CA GLY A 37 -11.69 4.86 -0.26
C GLY A 37 -12.07 4.41 -1.68
N ASP A 38 -11.32 4.85 -2.69
CA ASP A 38 -11.65 4.62 -4.09
C ASP A 38 -10.36 4.50 -4.91
N GLY A 39 -10.26 3.44 -5.71
CA GLY A 39 -9.08 3.16 -6.51
C GLY A 39 -8.83 4.19 -7.61
N GLU A 40 -9.85 4.86 -8.15
CA GLU A 40 -9.67 5.91 -9.15
C GLU A 40 -9.07 7.16 -8.53
N GLN A 41 -9.54 7.55 -7.33
CA GLN A 41 -8.96 8.67 -6.58
C GLN A 41 -7.49 8.40 -6.20
N ALA A 42 -7.19 7.16 -5.78
CA ALA A 42 -5.83 6.75 -5.51
C ALA A 42 -4.95 6.83 -6.77
N LEU A 43 -5.44 6.35 -7.91
CA LEU A 43 -4.70 6.42 -9.19
C LEU A 43 -4.46 7.86 -9.64
N GLU A 44 -5.46 8.73 -9.54
CA GLU A 44 -5.36 10.14 -9.87
C GLU A 44 -4.30 10.82 -9.00
N TYR A 45 -4.35 10.59 -7.68
CA TYR A 45 -3.35 11.11 -6.75
C TYR A 45 -1.94 10.62 -7.09
N LEU A 46 -1.74 9.31 -7.27
CA LEU A 46 -0.43 8.73 -7.57
C LEU A 46 0.18 9.31 -8.86
N THR A 47 -0.67 9.54 -9.87
CA THR A 47 -0.27 10.08 -11.17
C THR A 47 0.04 11.57 -11.10
N ALA A 48 -0.73 12.35 -10.34
CA ALA A 48 -0.56 13.80 -10.23
C ALA A 48 0.52 14.21 -9.21
N THR A 49 0.76 13.40 -8.18
CA THR A 49 1.67 13.78 -7.08
C THR A 49 3.12 13.79 -7.51
N ILE A 50 3.81 14.87 -7.14
CA ILE A 50 5.26 15.04 -7.31
C ILE A 50 5.99 14.36 -6.13
N ILE A 51 5.36 14.28 -4.96
CA ILE A 51 5.94 13.63 -3.79
C ILE A 51 5.82 12.12 -3.97
N GLU A 52 6.95 11.44 -4.08
CA GLU A 52 6.96 9.98 -4.16
C GLU A 52 6.49 9.37 -2.83
N PRO A 53 5.45 8.52 -2.84
CA PRO A 53 5.08 7.72 -1.69
C PRO A 53 6.23 6.83 -1.20
N PHE A 54 6.23 6.58 0.10
CA PHE A 54 7.14 5.61 0.70
C PHE A 54 6.71 4.17 0.36
N ILE A 55 5.42 3.87 0.53
CA ILE A 55 4.83 2.54 0.36
C ILE A 55 3.32 2.65 0.14
N ILE A 56 2.74 1.69 -0.58
CA ILE A 56 1.29 1.57 -0.82
C ILE A 56 0.80 0.24 -0.25
N PHE A 57 -0.25 0.31 0.56
CA PHE A 57 -1.09 -0.81 0.98
C PHE A 57 -2.43 -0.68 0.27
N SER A 58 -2.88 -1.75 -0.38
CA SER A 58 -4.13 -1.76 -1.14
C SER A 58 -4.96 -2.97 -0.77
N ASP A 59 -6.23 -2.77 -0.43
CA ASP A 59 -7.19 -3.85 -0.50
C ASP A 59 -7.37 -4.27 -1.97
N ILE A 60 -7.81 -5.51 -2.18
CA ILE A 60 -8.23 -6.10 -3.44
C ILE A 60 -9.71 -5.83 -3.67
N ASN A 61 -10.52 -6.00 -2.63
CA ASN A 61 -11.97 -6.08 -2.74
C ASN A 61 -12.63 -4.69 -2.61
N MET A 62 -12.28 -3.79 -3.52
CA MET A 62 -12.87 -2.44 -3.56
C MET A 62 -13.93 -2.31 -4.65
N PRO A 63 -14.97 -1.49 -4.45
CA PRO A 63 -15.97 -1.20 -5.47
C PRO A 63 -15.36 -0.37 -6.61
N ARG A 64 -15.98 -0.49 -7.79
CA ARG A 64 -15.61 0.22 -9.04
C ARG A 64 -14.27 -0.26 -9.61
N LEU A 65 -13.15 0.26 -9.10
CA LEU A 65 -11.81 -0.12 -9.54
C LEU A 65 -11.19 -1.04 -8.49
N ASN A 66 -11.14 -2.33 -8.77
CA ASN A 66 -10.61 -3.28 -7.79
C ASN A 66 -9.09 -3.11 -7.62
N GLY A 67 -8.53 -3.62 -6.53
CA GLY A 67 -7.10 -3.46 -6.24
C GLY A 67 -6.18 -4.09 -7.29
N ILE A 68 -6.61 -5.18 -7.94
CA ILE A 68 -5.83 -5.87 -8.99
C ILE A 68 -5.77 -5.03 -10.27
N GLU A 69 -6.88 -4.43 -10.67
CA GLU A 69 -6.99 -3.50 -11.80
C GLU A 69 -6.21 -2.23 -11.52
N LEU A 70 -6.33 -1.67 -10.32
CA LEU A 70 -5.55 -0.52 -9.89
C LEU A 70 -4.04 -0.83 -9.97
N ARG A 71 -3.62 -1.96 -9.41
CA ARG A 71 -2.22 -2.41 -9.51
C ARG A 71 -1.78 -2.56 -10.97
N THR A 72 -2.64 -3.06 -11.84
CA THR A 72 -2.35 -3.18 -13.27
C THR A 72 -2.12 -1.80 -13.90
N LYS A 73 -3.01 -0.84 -13.66
CA LYS A 73 -2.87 0.55 -14.15
C LYS A 73 -1.61 1.24 -13.61
N VAL A 74 -1.32 1.08 -12.31
CA VAL A 74 -0.09 1.60 -11.68
C VAL A 74 1.15 0.98 -12.31
N HIS A 75 1.11 -0.34 -12.55
CA HIS A 75 2.23 -1.05 -13.17
C HIS A 75 2.40 -0.69 -14.65
N GLU A 76 1.34 -0.41 -15.40
CA GLU A 76 1.42 -0.05 -16.82
C GLU A 76 1.83 1.41 -17.05
N ASN A 77 1.70 2.27 -16.03
CA ASN A 77 2.18 3.65 -16.08
C ASN A 77 3.71 3.74 -15.91
N GLU A 78 4.41 4.25 -16.93
CA GLU A 78 5.89 4.30 -16.95
C GLU A 78 6.46 5.18 -15.83
N ASP A 79 5.87 6.36 -15.60
CA ASP A 79 6.34 7.31 -14.59
C ASP A 79 6.21 6.71 -13.18
N LEU A 80 5.08 6.04 -12.90
CA LEU A 80 4.87 5.35 -11.63
C LEU A 80 5.83 4.18 -11.43
N ARG A 81 6.13 3.40 -12.48
CA ARG A 81 7.15 2.35 -12.41
C ARG A 81 8.52 2.94 -12.05
N MET A 82 8.89 4.05 -12.68
CA MET A 82 10.18 4.69 -12.44
C MET A 82 10.33 5.16 -10.98
N LYS A 83 9.24 5.59 -10.31
CA LYS A 83 9.25 5.95 -8.88
C LYS A 83 9.61 4.76 -7.95
N SER A 84 9.53 3.52 -8.42
CA SER A 84 9.91 2.30 -7.68
C SER A 84 9.23 2.20 -6.30
N ILE A 85 7.94 2.54 -6.25
CA ILE A 85 7.14 2.53 -5.02
C ILE A 85 6.76 1.07 -4.71
N PRO A 86 7.06 0.54 -3.51
CA PRO A 86 6.57 -0.77 -3.12
C PRO A 86 5.05 -0.74 -2.98
N TYR A 87 4.41 -1.72 -3.58
CA TYR A 87 2.95 -1.87 -3.60
C TYR A 87 2.62 -3.26 -3.09
N LEU A 88 1.90 -3.29 -1.97
CA LEU A 88 1.53 -4.48 -1.22
C LEU A 88 0.00 -4.63 -1.23
N PHE A 89 -0.48 -5.85 -1.37
CA PHE A 89 -1.88 -6.15 -1.09
C PHE A 89 -2.08 -6.39 0.40
N PHE A 90 -3.16 -5.82 0.93
CA PHE A 90 -3.54 -5.86 2.34
C PHE A 90 -5.04 -6.13 2.41
N SER A 91 -5.43 -7.41 2.51
CA SER A 91 -6.83 -7.87 2.33
C SER A 91 -7.32 -8.65 3.55
N THR A 92 -8.60 -8.58 3.86
CA THR A 92 -9.22 -9.33 4.98
C THR A 92 -9.18 -10.84 4.76
N VAL A 93 -9.19 -11.28 3.49
CA VAL A 93 -9.15 -12.70 3.13
C VAL A 93 -8.11 -12.98 2.06
N ALA A 94 -7.52 -14.17 2.10
CA ALA A 94 -6.64 -14.70 1.08
C ALA A 94 -7.33 -15.83 0.31
N GLU A 95 -8.12 -15.46 -0.69
CA GLU A 95 -8.62 -16.45 -1.65
C GLU A 95 -7.50 -16.86 -2.60
N GLN A 96 -7.36 -18.17 -2.87
CA GLN A 96 -6.25 -18.71 -3.66
C GLN A 96 -6.11 -18.02 -5.02
N GLN A 97 -7.24 -17.74 -5.69
CA GLN A 97 -7.25 -17.06 -6.98
C GLN A 97 -6.70 -15.63 -6.87
N HIS A 98 -7.13 -14.86 -5.87
CA HIS A 98 -6.61 -13.51 -5.63
C HIS A 98 -5.11 -13.50 -5.34
N VAL A 99 -4.61 -14.49 -4.59
CA VAL A 99 -3.17 -14.61 -4.33
C VAL A 99 -2.42 -14.90 -5.63
N ILE A 100 -2.88 -15.84 -6.45
CA ILE A 100 -2.27 -16.15 -7.75
C ILE A 100 -2.25 -14.90 -8.65
N ASP A 101 -3.38 -14.20 -8.76
CA ASP A 101 -3.52 -13.02 -9.59
C ASP A 101 -2.62 -11.87 -9.11
N ALA A 102 -2.56 -11.65 -7.80
CA ALA A 102 -1.67 -10.67 -7.18
C ALA A 102 -0.19 -10.92 -7.51
N TYR A 103 0.29 -12.16 -7.36
CA TYR A 103 1.67 -12.51 -7.66
C TYR A 103 1.98 -12.52 -9.16
N SER A 104 0.99 -12.77 -10.02
CA SER A 104 1.15 -12.64 -11.48
C SER A 104 1.47 -11.21 -11.92
N LYS A 105 1.14 -10.20 -11.11
CA LYS A 105 1.40 -8.77 -11.33
C LYS A 105 2.64 -8.24 -10.61
N SER A 106 3.54 -9.15 -10.24
CA SER A 106 4.81 -8.83 -9.56
C SER A 106 4.64 -8.03 -8.28
N VAL A 107 3.57 -8.28 -7.50
CA VAL A 107 3.39 -7.67 -6.19
C VAL A 107 4.56 -8.00 -5.27
N GLN A 108 4.97 -7.04 -4.42
CA GLN A 108 6.07 -7.26 -3.48
C GLN A 108 5.62 -7.97 -2.18
N GLY A 109 4.31 -8.11 -1.98
CA GLY A 109 3.75 -8.87 -0.86
C GLY A 109 2.23 -8.88 -0.88
N PHE A 110 1.67 -9.93 -0.30
CA PHE A 110 0.25 -10.09 -0.02
C PHE A 110 0.13 -10.42 1.46
N PHE A 111 -0.63 -9.62 2.19
CA PHE A 111 -0.83 -9.79 3.62
C PHE A 111 -2.31 -9.88 3.94
N VAL A 112 -2.65 -10.74 4.90
CA VAL A 112 -4.00 -10.87 5.43
C VAL A 112 -4.11 -9.96 6.65
N LYS A 113 -5.11 -9.10 6.69
CA LYS A 113 -5.38 -8.19 7.82
C LYS A 113 -5.60 -9.00 9.10
N PRO A 114 -4.77 -8.82 10.15
CA PRO A 114 -5.08 -9.38 11.46
C PRO A 114 -6.30 -8.70 12.06
N SER A 115 -7.14 -9.42 12.77
CA SER A 115 -8.26 -8.82 13.52
C SER A 115 -7.83 -8.25 14.87
N ASP A 116 -6.68 -8.69 15.41
CA ASP A 116 -6.12 -8.16 16.65
C ASP A 116 -5.26 -6.91 16.40
N PHE A 117 -5.44 -5.89 17.24
CA PHE A 117 -4.73 -4.62 17.15
C PHE A 117 -3.21 -4.78 17.28
N ASN A 118 -2.73 -5.61 18.20
CA ASN A 118 -1.29 -5.78 18.41
C ASN A 118 -0.66 -6.59 17.28
N GLU A 119 -1.35 -7.60 16.77
CA GLU A 119 -0.90 -8.36 15.60
C GLU A 119 -0.83 -7.48 14.36
N MET A 120 -1.85 -6.66 14.11
CA MET A 120 -1.88 -5.65 13.03
C MET A 120 -0.71 -4.68 13.16
N LYS A 121 -0.51 -4.15 14.37
CA LYS A 121 0.57 -3.21 14.68
C LYS A 121 1.96 -3.80 14.42
N GLU A 122 2.22 -5.01 14.90
CA GLU A 122 3.50 -5.69 14.68
C GLU A 122 3.70 -6.04 13.21
N MET A 123 2.66 -6.46 12.49
CA MET A 123 2.74 -6.73 11.05
C MET A 123 3.13 -5.47 10.26
N ILE A 124 2.41 -4.37 10.45
CA ILE A 124 2.71 -3.10 9.77
C ILE A 124 4.11 -2.62 10.12
N LYS A 125 4.51 -2.74 11.39
CA LYS A 125 5.86 -2.38 11.83
C LYS A 125 6.93 -3.16 11.07
N ASN A 126 6.80 -4.49 11.02
CA ASN A 126 7.76 -5.35 10.32
C ASN A 126 7.86 -5.00 8.83
N ILE A 127 6.73 -4.71 8.18
CA ILE A 127 6.68 -4.25 6.79
C ILE A 127 7.43 -2.92 6.66
N VAL A 128 7.02 -1.88 7.38
CA VAL A 128 7.62 -0.55 7.27
C VAL A 128 9.13 -0.60 7.54
N GLU A 129 9.57 -1.30 8.57
CA GLU A 129 10.99 -1.45 8.92
C GLU A 129 11.79 -2.19 7.84
N TYR A 130 11.24 -3.24 7.23
CA TYR A 130 11.89 -3.93 6.11
C TYR A 130 12.19 -2.94 4.98
N TRP A 131 11.20 -2.16 4.56
CA TRP A 131 11.34 -1.19 3.47
C TRP A 131 12.16 0.05 3.87
N GLN A 132 12.17 0.44 5.15
CA GLN A 132 13.09 1.45 5.66
C GLN A 132 14.56 1.01 5.57
N ASN A 133 14.83 -0.29 5.64
CA ASN A 133 16.19 -0.83 5.52
C ASN A 133 16.59 -1.11 4.05
N CYS A 134 15.65 -1.10 3.11
CA CYS A 134 15.93 -1.27 1.70
C CYS A 134 16.63 -0.06 1.07
N VAL A 135 17.37 -0.35 -0.01
CA VAL A 135 17.93 0.63 -0.94
C VAL A 135 17.01 0.70 -2.16
N SER A 136 16.88 1.88 -2.77
CA SER A 136 16.07 2.05 -3.98
C SER A 136 16.83 2.83 -5.03
N PRO A 137 16.69 2.46 -6.32
CA PRO A 137 17.51 3.00 -7.43
C PRO A 137 17.53 4.53 -7.48
N ASN A 138 16.40 5.19 -7.21
CA ASN A 138 16.30 6.65 -7.29
C ASN A 138 16.98 7.40 -6.12
N TYR A 139 17.48 6.68 -5.11
CA TYR A 139 18.04 7.23 -3.86
C TYR A 139 19.41 6.64 -3.52
N VAL A 140 20.04 5.98 -4.49
CA VAL A 140 21.46 5.59 -4.41
C VAL A 140 22.29 6.81 -4.80
N LYS A 141 23.23 7.21 -3.96
CA LYS A 141 24.25 8.21 -4.31
C LYS A 141 25.34 7.59 -5.17
#